data_AF-A0A2V7U207-F1
#
_entry.id   AF-A0A2V7U207-F1
#
_cell.length_a   1.000
_cell.length_b   1.000
_cell.length_c   1.000
_cell.angle_alpha   90.00
_cell.angle_beta   90.00
_cell.angle_gamma   90.00
#
_symmetry.space_group_name_H-M   'P 1'
#
loop_
_entity.id
_entity.type
_entity.pdbx_description
1 polymer ?
#
loop_
_entity_poly.entity_id
_entity_poly.type
_entity_poly.pdbx_seq_one_letter_code
_entity_poly.pdbx_strand_id
1 'polypeptide(L)'
;MSGEETPSFEAALKKLESIVQRLEQGELPLEESLTLYEEGIRLSRLCHAKLEEAEGKIELLMKDSRGDLVLDREGRPKKTPFGQ
;
A
#
# COMPACT_ATOMS: atom_id res chain seq x y z
N MET A 1 12.43 24.33 -6.31
CA MET A 1 11.78 23.45 -5.33
C MET A 1 11.39 22.18 -6.05
N SER A 2 12.18 21.12 -5.90
CA SER A 2 11.90 19.84 -6.55
C SER A 2 10.85 19.13 -5.70
N GLY A 3 9.59 19.16 -6.14
CA GLY A 3 8.55 18.35 -5.50
C GLY A 3 8.86 16.89 -5.80
N GLU A 4 9.28 16.13 -4.78
CA GLU A 4 9.33 14.68 -4.91
C GLU A 4 7.89 14.17 -4.99
N GLU A 5 7.45 13.87 -6.21
CA GLU A 5 6.18 13.21 -6.45
C GLU A 5 6.18 11.84 -5.78
N THR A 6 5.15 11.58 -4.97
CA THR A 6 4.99 10.29 -4.32
C THR A 6 4.78 9.23 -5.42
N PRO A 7 5.59 8.16 -5.48
CA PRO A 7 5.51 7.21 -6.60
C PRO A 7 4.12 6.57 -6.69
N SER A 8 3.72 6.15 -7.89
CA SER A 8 2.47 5.39 -8.07
C SER A 8 2.55 4.04 -7.35
N PHE A 9 1.40 3.37 -7.18
CA PHE A 9 1.37 2.04 -6.57
C PHE A 9 2.23 1.05 -7.37
N GLU A 10 2.07 1.02 -8.69
CA GLU A 10 2.79 0.13 -9.60
C GLU A 10 4.30 0.40 -9.59
N ALA A 11 4.68 1.68 -9.57
CA ALA A 11 6.08 2.07 -9.49
C ALA A 11 6.72 1.66 -8.16
N ALA A 12 6.02 1.86 -7.04
CA ALA A 12 6.48 1.47 -5.72
C ALA A 12 6.58 -0.05 -5.58
N LEU A 13 5.59 -0.80 -6.08
CA LEU A 13 5.57 -2.26 -6.07
C LEU A 13 6.71 -2.84 -6.91
N LYS A 14 6.89 -2.36 -8.14
CA LYS A 14 7.99 -2.81 -9.01
C LYS A 14 9.36 -2.57 -8.39
N LYS A 15 9.54 -1.43 -7.71
CA LYS A 15 10.78 -1.13 -7.00
C LYS A 15 10.98 -2.07 -5.80
N LEU A 16 9.91 -2.35 -5.05
CA LEU A 16 9.94 -3.29 -3.93
C LEU A 16 10.31 -4.71 -4.39
N GLU A 17 9.71 -5.21 -5.48
CA GLU A 17 10.03 -6.51 -6.08
C GLU A 17 11.52 -6.59 -6.47
N SER A 18 12.05 -5.54 -7.10
CA SER A 18 13.47 -5.46 -7.45
C SER A 18 14.38 -5.50 -6.21
N ILE A 19 14.00 -4.81 -5.14
CA ILE A 19 14.75 -4.83 -3.87
C ILE A 19 14.75 -6.24 -3.27
N VAL A 20 13.59 -6.90 -3.20
CA VAL A 20 13.47 -8.27 -2.69
C VAL A 20 14.37 -9.20 -3.50
N GLN A 21 14.29 -9.14 -4.84
CA GLN A 21 15.12 -9.96 -5.71
C GLN A 21 16.61 -9.76 -5.45
N ARG A 22 17.06 -8.51 -5.23
CA ARG A 22 18.47 -8.21 -4.94
C ARG A 22 18.90 -8.73 -3.56
N LEU A 23 18.03 -8.63 -2.55
CA LEU A 23 18.30 -9.17 -1.22
C LEU A 23 18.39 -10.69 -1.24
N GLU A 24 17.53 -11.36 -2.01
CA GLU A 24 17.51 -12.82 -2.17
C GLU A 24 18.74 -13.39 -2.89
N GLN A 25 19.39 -12.60 -3.75
CA GLN A 25 20.65 -13.01 -4.40
C GLN A 25 21.78 -13.21 -3.40
N GLY A 26 21.77 -12.50 -2.25
CA GLY A 26 22.72 -12.70 -1.16
C GLY A 26 24.17 -12.28 -1.44
N GLU A 27 24.46 -11.63 -2.57
CA GLU A 27 25.81 -11.18 -2.95
C GLU A 27 26.14 -9.75 -2.47
N LEU A 28 25.24 -9.13 -1.72
CA LEU A 28 25.35 -7.73 -1.31
C LEU A 28 26.17 -7.57 -0.02
N PRO A 29 27.00 -6.53 0.09
CA PRO A 29 27.58 -6.12 1.37
C PRO A 29 26.50 -5.86 2.43
N LEU A 30 26.84 -6.02 3.71
CA LEU A 30 25.90 -5.82 4.82
C LEU A 30 25.26 -4.42 4.82
N GLU A 31 26.05 -3.36 4.64
CA GLU A 31 25.55 -1.98 4.62
C GLU A 31 24.55 -1.75 3.48
N GLU A 32 24.81 -2.32 2.31
CA GLU A 32 23.91 -2.23 1.17
C GLU A 32 22.62 -3.03 1.40
N SER A 33 22.75 -4.22 2.00
CA SER A 33 21.61 -5.04 2.39
C SER A 33 20.69 -4.32 3.39
N LEU A 34 21.27 -3.63 4.38
CA LEU A 34 20.51 -2.82 5.35
C LEU A 34 19.79 -1.65 4.67
N THR A 35 20.50 -0.94 3.78
CA THR A 35 19.91 0.17 3.02
C THR A 35 18.72 -0.29 2.18
N LEU A 36 18.88 -1.41 1.48
CA LEU A 36 17.82 -1.99 0.65
C LEU A 36 16.65 -2.49 1.49
N TYR A 37 16.92 -3.08 2.66
CA TYR A 37 15.89 -3.52 3.58
C TYR A 37 15.04 -2.35 4.09
N GLU A 38 15.69 -1.25 4.53
CA GLU A 38 14.98 -0.05 4.99
C GLU A 38 14.09 0.55 3.90
N GLU A 39 14.61 0.66 2.67
CA GLU A 39 13.85 1.13 1.52
C GLU A 39 12.69 0.17 1.18
N GLY A 40 12.92 -1.14 1.28
CA GLY A 40 11.88 -2.15 1.09
C GLY A 40 10.73 -2.00 2.09
N ILE A 41 11.04 -1.79 3.37
CA ILE A 41 10.03 -1.53 4.40
C ILE A 41 9.25 -0.25 4.10
N ARG A 42 9.93 0.82 3.67
CA ARG A 42 9.29 2.08 3.30
C ARG A 42 8.32 1.91 2.12
N LEU A 43 8.73 1.20 1.07
CA LEU A 43 7.90 0.94 -0.10
C LEU A 43 6.72 0.02 0.22
N SER A 44 6.92 -1.00 1.06
CA SER A 44 5.85 -1.89 1.53
C SER A 44 4.75 -1.10 2.26
N ARG A 45 5.14 -0.21 3.19
CA ARG A 45 4.20 0.69 3.88
C ARG A 45 3.48 1.63 2.91
N LEU A 46 4.18 2.17 1.91
CA LEU A 46 3.57 3.02 0.90
C LEU A 46 2.54 2.27 0.05
N CYS A 47 2.85 1.03 -0.36
CA CYS A 47 1.93 0.19 -1.11
C CYS A 47 0.66 -0.10 -0.28
N HIS A 48 0.84 -0.46 0.99
CA HIS A 48 -0.28 -0.68 1.90
C HIS A 48 -1.17 0.55 2.04
N ALA A 49 -0.58 1.72 2.32
CA ALA A 49 -1.34 2.97 2.48
C ALA A 49 -2.15 3.33 1.21
N LYS A 50 -1.59 3.09 0.02
CA LYS A 50 -2.32 3.31 -1.25
C LYS A 50 -3.48 2.33 -1.44
N LEU A 51 -3.31 1.08 -1.02
CA LEU A 51 -4.39 0.09 -1.04
C LEU A 51 -5.50 0.48 -0.06
N GLU A 52 -5.17 0.90 1.16
CA GLU A 52 -6.15 1.41 2.13
C GLU A 52 -6.91 2.64 1.60
N GLU A 53 -6.22 3.56 0.92
CA GLU A 53 -6.86 4.72 0.29
C GLU A 53 -7.83 4.29 -0.83
N ALA A 54 -7.43 3.33 -1.67
CA ALA A 54 -8.27 2.79 -2.72
C ALA A 54 -9.49 2.06 -2.16
N GLU A 55 -9.31 1.24 -1.12
CA GLU A 55 -10.38 0.56 -0.40
C GLU A 55 -11.38 1.56 0.18
N GLY A 56 -10.91 2.58 0.89
CA GLY A 56 -11.78 3.62 1.45
C GLY A 56 -12.57 4.39 0.38
N LYS A 57 -11.96 4.65 -0.79
CA LYS A 57 -12.68 5.25 -1.94
C LYS A 57 -13.79 4.32 -2.45
N ILE A 58 -13.53 3.02 -2.53
CA ILE A 58 -14.53 2.07 -3.00
C ILE A 58 -15.64 1.92 -1.95
N GLU A 59 -15.33 1.87 -0.66
CA GLU A 59 -16.34 1.87 0.41
C GLU A 59 -17.27 3.09 0.33
N LEU A 60 -16.72 4.27 0.03
CA LEU A 60 -17.52 5.48 -0.20
C LEU A 60 -18.43 5.37 -1.43
N LEU A 61 -17.98 4.72 -2.51
CA LEU A 61 -18.78 4.46 -3.71
C LEU A 61 -19.81 3.33 -3.51
N MET A 62 -19.53 2.39 -2.61
CA MET A 62 -20.39 1.27 -2.24
C MET A 62 -21.46 1.62 -1.20
N LYS A 63 -21.44 2.83 -0.63
CA LYS A 63 -22.58 3.43 0.08
C LYS A 63 -23.76 3.63 -0.89
N ASP A 64 -24.47 2.52 -1.15
CA ASP A 64 -25.71 2.31 -1.90
C ASP A 64 -25.83 3.03 -3.27
N SER A 65 -26.39 2.31 -4.26
CA SER A 65 -27.09 2.88 -5.44
C SER A 65 -28.12 3.99 -5.11
N ARG A 66 -28.45 4.19 -3.83
CA ARG A 66 -29.36 5.17 -3.21
C ARG A 66 -28.70 6.13 -2.19
N GLY A 67 -27.39 6.00 -1.90
CA GLY A 67 -26.63 6.94 -1.06
C GLY A 67 -26.58 6.71 0.46
N ASP A 68 -27.04 5.55 0.97
CA ASP A 68 -27.07 5.26 2.41
C ASP A 68 -25.78 4.64 2.96
N LEU A 69 -25.47 4.96 4.23
CA LEU A 69 -24.34 4.39 4.97
C LEU A 69 -24.58 2.92 5.28
N VAL A 70 -23.70 2.02 4.80
CA VAL A 70 -23.69 0.61 5.26
C VAL A 70 -23.00 0.57 6.62
N LEU A 71 -23.81 0.46 7.68
CA LEU A 71 -23.34 0.41 9.05
C LEU A 71 -23.32 -1.04 9.59
N ASP A 72 -22.37 -1.34 10.46
CA ASP A 72 -22.39 -2.55 11.28
C ASP A 72 -23.47 -2.46 12.37
N ARG A 73 -23.60 -3.51 13.19
CA ARG A 73 -24.60 -3.56 14.27
C ARG A 73 -24.35 -2.50 15.36
N GLU A 74 -23.19 -1.87 15.37
CA GLU A 74 -22.79 -0.82 16.31
C GLU A 74 -22.85 0.58 15.67
N GLY A 75 -23.40 0.71 14.46
CA GLY A 75 -23.55 1.99 13.78
C GLY A 75 -22.25 2.55 13.19
N ARG A 76 -21.21 1.72 13.05
CA ARG A 76 -19.93 2.12 12.45
C ARG A 76 -19.90 1.74 10.97
N PRO A 77 -19.16 2.47 10.11
CA PRO A 77 -18.97 2.06 8.73
C PRO A 77 -18.44 0.61 8.70
N LYS A 78 -19.14 -0.29 8.02
CA LYS A 78 -18.62 -1.64 7.82
C LYS A 78 -17.38 -1.53 6.95
N LYS A 79 -16.22 -1.75 7.56
CA LYS A 79 -15.00 -2.04 6.80
C LYS A 79 -15.12 -3.44 6.25
N THR A 80 -15.26 -3.60 4.95
CA THR A 80 -15.17 -4.90 4.30
C THR A 80 -13.85 -4.92 3.55
N PRO A 81 -12.85 -5.68 4.04
CA PRO A 81 -11.58 -5.87 3.35
C PRO A 81 -11.82 -6.27 1.90
N PHE A 82 -11.17 -5.58 0.97
CA PHE A 82 -11.18 -5.97 -0.43
C PHE A 82 -10.60 -7.40 -0.57
N GLY A 83 -11.45 -8.38 -0.87
CA GLY A 83 -11.06 -9.77 -1.11
C GLY A 83 -11.35 -10.79 0.00
N GLN A 84 -12.24 -10.49 0.96
CA GLN A 84 -12.85 -11.50 1.86
C GLN A 84 -14.32 -11.75 1.55
#